data_AF-A0A9D6RM13-F1
#
_entry.id   AF-A0A9D6RM13-F1
#
_cell.length_a   1.000
_cell.length_b   1.000
_cell.length_c   1.000
_cell.angle_alpha   90.00
_cell.angle_beta   90.00
_cell.angle_gamma   90.00
#
_symmetry.space_group_name_H-M   'P 1'
#
loop_
_entity.id
_entity.type
_entity.pdbx_description
1 polymer ?
#
loop_
_entity_poly.entity_id
_entity_poly.type
_entity_poly.pdbx_seq_one_letter_code
_entity_poly.pdbx_strand_id
1 'polypeptide(L)'
;MLRNNRQGFSLIELLTAMFVLAFVLVMAFGMFTFGSNMFRQSLQRQSLQTEVERVKAVMERDLALTDFQTVAAVSREHSVTIAGITESTRKDGLAISTLSNWNDDSLYDPVTGLPRYDRYIVYYATQEDPARLIRQEIAPSIVPAQGLSLPYGSLGANMADSPAVNTDVVRTTVLGDNVYAFRVERVHENTTVQVGLRLRRLGGHQGQSTQKRADENLEVDLVFRPQNTWPEF
;
A
#
# COMPACT_ATOMS: atom_id res chain seq x y z
N MET A 1 -10.26 -70.11 37.66
CA MET A 1 -9.57 -69.39 36.56
C MET A 1 -9.81 -67.90 36.75
N LEU A 2 -8.85 -67.06 36.33
CA LEU A 2 -8.68 -65.61 36.58
C LEU A 2 -7.80 -65.27 37.79
N ARG A 3 -6.49 -65.41 37.58
CA ARG A 3 -5.44 -64.86 38.44
C ARG A 3 -5.38 -63.36 38.17
N ASN A 4 -6.00 -62.55 39.04
CA ASN A 4 -5.88 -61.10 39.02
C ASN A 4 -4.44 -60.70 39.36
N ASN A 5 -3.61 -60.48 38.34
CA ASN A 5 -2.30 -59.84 38.46
C ASN A 5 -2.52 -58.35 38.77
N ARG A 6 -2.78 -58.03 40.05
CA ARG A 6 -2.63 -56.67 40.57
C ARG A 6 -1.14 -56.42 40.86
N GLN A 7 -0.35 -56.24 39.80
CA GLN A 7 0.99 -55.71 39.94
C GLN A 7 0.86 -54.20 40.18
N GLY A 8 1.25 -53.76 41.37
CA GLY A 8 1.30 -52.33 41.70
C GLY A 8 2.35 -51.64 40.84
N PHE A 9 1.96 -50.54 40.21
CA PHE A 9 2.86 -49.72 39.39
C PHE A 9 4.04 -49.23 40.24
N SER A 10 5.25 -49.42 39.75
CA SER A 10 6.44 -48.90 40.43
C SER A 10 6.49 -47.38 40.31
N LEU A 11 6.90 -46.68 41.38
CA LEU A 11 7.03 -45.22 41.41
C LEU A 11 7.97 -44.72 40.30
N ILE A 12 8.98 -45.52 39.93
CA ILE A 12 9.91 -45.21 38.83
C ILE A 12 9.24 -45.31 37.44
N GLU A 13 8.27 -46.21 37.30
CA GLU A 13 7.53 -46.44 36.06
C GLU A 13 6.54 -45.29 35.83
N LEU A 14 5.92 -44.79 36.89
CA LEU A 14 5.11 -43.56 36.87
C LEU A 14 5.96 -42.35 36.46
N LEU A 15 7.12 -42.14 37.10
CA LEU A 15 8.01 -41.01 36.78
C LEU A 15 8.50 -41.06 35.32
N THR A 16 8.82 -42.25 34.83
CA THR A 16 9.25 -42.45 33.45
C THR A 16 8.10 -42.14 32.48
N ALA A 17 6.89 -42.62 32.75
CA ALA A 17 5.71 -42.32 31.95
C ALA A 17 5.37 -40.83 31.93
N MET A 18 5.45 -40.16 33.08
CA MET A 18 5.24 -38.71 33.19
C MET A 18 6.29 -37.92 32.39
N PHE A 19 7.56 -38.32 32.46
CA PHE A 19 8.62 -37.66 31.72
C PHE A 19 8.43 -37.80 30.20
N VAL A 20 8.15 -39.02 29.71
CA VAL A 20 7.90 -39.26 28.28
C VAL A 20 6.68 -38.47 27.81
N LEU A 21 5.59 -38.48 28.58
CA LEU A 21 4.39 -37.71 28.24
C LEU A 21 4.67 -36.21 28.20
N ALA A 22 5.37 -35.67 29.20
CA ALA A 22 5.74 -34.25 29.26
C ALA A 22 6.65 -33.89 28.08
N PHE A 23 7.62 -34.73 27.75
CA PHE A 23 8.52 -34.52 26.61
C PHE A 23 7.74 -34.49 25.28
N VAL A 24 6.83 -35.44 25.06
CA VAL A 24 5.98 -35.47 23.86
C VAL A 24 5.08 -34.25 23.78
N LEU A 25 4.47 -33.83 24.89
CA LEU A 25 3.64 -32.62 24.94
C LEU A 25 4.45 -31.37 24.63
N VAL A 26 5.63 -31.20 25.23
CA VAL A 26 6.53 -30.07 24.95
C VAL A 26 6.92 -30.04 23.47
N MET A 27 7.24 -31.18 22.88
CA MET A 27 7.57 -31.27 21.47
C MET A 27 6.37 -30.91 20.58
N ALA A 28 5.18 -31.43 20.88
CA ALA A 28 3.96 -31.15 20.14
C ALA A 28 3.55 -29.66 20.22
N PHE A 29 3.54 -29.08 21.42
CA PHE A 29 3.26 -27.66 21.62
C PHE A 29 4.35 -26.77 21.02
N GLY A 30 5.61 -27.18 21.09
CA GLY A 30 6.73 -26.50 20.43
C GLY A 30 6.55 -26.44 18.92
N MET A 31 6.21 -27.56 18.29
CA MET A 31 5.96 -27.62 16.85
C MET A 31 4.72 -26.80 16.45
N PHE A 32 3.65 -26.86 17.24
CA PHE A 32 2.43 -26.10 16.98
C PHE A 32 2.65 -24.58 17.08
N THR A 33 3.36 -24.12 18.12
CA THR A 33 3.68 -22.70 18.30
C THR A 33 4.59 -22.18 17.19
N PHE A 34 5.60 -22.97 16.81
CA PHE A 34 6.46 -22.67 15.67
C PHE A 34 5.67 -22.56 14.37
N GLY A 35 4.85 -23.56 14.04
CA GLY A 35 4.02 -23.58 12.84
C GLY A 35 3.03 -22.40 12.78
N SER A 36 2.38 -22.09 13.91
CA SER A 36 1.45 -20.97 14.01
C SER A 36 2.13 -19.61 13.78
N ASN A 37 3.36 -19.44 14.26
CA ASN A 37 4.13 -18.20 14.04
C ASN A 37 4.52 -18.05 12.57
N MET A 38 5.03 -19.12 11.95
CA MET A 38 5.40 -19.15 10.53
C MET A 38 4.18 -18.86 9.64
N PHE A 39 3.03 -19.46 9.94
CA PHE A 39 1.81 -19.23 9.19
C PHE A 39 1.32 -17.79 9.30
N ARG A 40 1.32 -17.20 10.51
CA ARG A 40 0.96 -15.78 10.70
C ARG A 40 1.89 -14.84 9.92
N GLN A 41 3.19 -15.10 9.96
CA GLN A 41 4.16 -14.31 9.20
C GLN A 41 3.91 -14.41 7.69
N SER A 42 3.66 -15.62 7.19
CA SER A 42 3.36 -15.83 5.77
C SER A 42 2.08 -15.11 5.33
N LEU A 43 1.03 -15.14 6.14
CA LEU A 43 -0.22 -14.44 5.86
C LEU A 43 -0.02 -12.90 5.82
N GLN A 44 0.79 -12.36 6.73
CA GLN A 44 1.09 -10.92 6.75
C GLN A 44 1.81 -10.49 5.47
N ARG A 45 2.86 -11.22 5.06
CA ARG A 45 3.58 -10.95 3.81
C ARG A 45 2.68 -11.06 2.58
N GLN A 46 1.87 -12.12 2.49
CA GLN A 46 0.95 -12.32 1.38
C GLN A 46 -0.07 -11.17 1.30
N SER A 47 -0.57 -10.70 2.44
CA SER A 47 -1.50 -9.56 2.47
C SER A 47 -0.86 -8.27 1.97
N LEU A 48 0.39 -7.97 2.37
CA LEU A 48 1.13 -6.80 1.90
C LEU A 48 1.41 -6.87 0.39
N GLN A 49 1.80 -8.03 -0.12
CA GLN A 49 2.00 -8.23 -1.55
C GLN A 49 0.71 -8.02 -2.35
N THR A 50 -0.41 -8.55 -1.86
CA THR A 50 -1.72 -8.37 -2.49
C THR A 50 -2.14 -6.90 -2.51
N GLU A 51 -1.86 -6.16 -1.43
CA GLU A 51 -2.13 -4.72 -1.34
C GLU A 51 -1.29 -3.93 -2.36
N VAL A 52 0.01 -4.23 -2.48
CA VAL A 52 0.88 -3.60 -3.48
C VAL A 52 0.42 -3.89 -4.90
N GLU A 53 0.11 -5.14 -5.23
CA GLU A 53 -0.36 -5.49 -6.59
C GLU A 53 -1.68 -4.79 -6.94
N ARG A 54 -2.60 -4.65 -5.97
CA ARG A 54 -3.83 -3.88 -6.16
C ARG A 54 -3.54 -2.41 -6.44
N VAL A 55 -2.67 -1.78 -5.64
CA VAL A 55 -2.27 -0.38 -5.83
C VAL A 55 -1.62 -0.19 -7.21
N LYS A 56 -0.66 -1.06 -7.54
CA LYS A 56 0.05 -1.06 -8.82
C LYS A 56 -0.93 -1.17 -9.98
N ALA A 57 -1.84 -2.15 -9.98
CA ALA A 57 -2.78 -2.33 -11.07
C ALA A 57 -3.68 -1.11 -11.30
N VAL A 58 -4.14 -0.45 -10.22
CA VAL A 58 -4.94 0.78 -10.32
C VAL A 58 -4.11 1.94 -10.86
N MET A 59 -2.89 2.13 -10.35
CA MET A 59 -1.99 3.19 -10.81
C MET A 59 -1.57 2.96 -12.27
N GLU A 60 -1.23 1.73 -12.65
CA GLU A 60 -0.82 1.35 -14.01
C GLU A 60 -1.90 1.69 -15.03
N ARG A 61 -3.15 1.32 -14.73
CA ARG A 61 -4.29 1.63 -15.59
C ARG A 61 -4.49 3.13 -15.76
N ASP A 62 -4.43 3.88 -14.66
CA ASP A 62 -4.72 5.31 -14.69
C ASP A 62 -3.56 6.12 -15.30
N LEU A 63 -2.31 5.74 -15.03
CA LEU A 63 -1.09 6.35 -15.59
C LEU A 63 -0.85 5.96 -17.05
N ALA A 64 -1.31 4.79 -17.52
CA ALA A 64 -1.18 4.44 -18.93
C ALA A 64 -1.94 5.44 -19.83
N LEU A 65 -3.09 5.95 -19.34
CA LEU A 65 -4.01 6.76 -20.13
C LEU A 65 -3.78 8.27 -20.01
N THR A 66 -2.88 8.73 -19.14
CA THR A 66 -2.55 10.16 -19.00
C THR A 66 -1.54 10.62 -20.05
N ASP A 67 -1.42 11.93 -20.17
CA ASP A 67 -0.27 12.60 -20.79
C ASP A 67 0.80 12.85 -19.73
N PHE A 68 2.07 12.62 -20.04
CA PHE A 68 3.19 12.94 -19.16
C PHE A 68 3.28 14.45 -18.84
N GLN A 69 2.89 15.32 -19.77
CA GLN A 69 3.00 16.79 -19.60
C GLN A 69 2.09 17.32 -18.49
N THR A 70 0.97 16.65 -18.23
CA THR A 70 -0.02 17.05 -17.21
C THR A 70 0.27 16.42 -15.84
N VAL A 71 1.25 15.52 -15.75
CA VAL A 71 1.62 14.89 -14.48
C VAL A 71 2.21 15.95 -13.55
N ALA A 72 1.67 16.12 -12.34
CA ALA A 72 2.28 16.92 -11.27
C ALA A 72 2.71 16.02 -10.12
N ALA A 73 3.83 16.35 -9.49
CA ALA A 73 4.27 15.72 -8.26
C ALA A 73 4.60 16.78 -7.22
N VAL A 74 4.21 16.56 -5.97
CA VAL A 74 4.53 17.43 -4.83
C VAL A 74 5.21 16.57 -3.77
N SER A 75 6.45 16.94 -3.42
CA SER A 75 7.17 16.28 -2.34
C SER A 75 6.69 16.79 -0.99
N ARG A 76 6.49 15.89 -0.03
CA ARG A 76 6.10 16.25 1.33
C ARG A 76 6.82 15.38 2.35
N GLU A 77 7.75 15.98 3.08
CA GLU A 77 8.43 15.35 4.21
C GLU A 77 7.48 15.21 5.41
N HIS A 78 7.63 14.11 6.13
CA HIS A 78 6.85 13.79 7.32
C HIS A 78 7.69 12.99 8.30
N SER A 79 7.81 13.47 9.53
CA SER A 79 8.59 12.82 10.59
C SER A 79 7.74 11.82 11.36
N VAL A 80 8.12 10.55 11.33
CA VAL A 80 7.47 9.47 12.06
C VAL A 80 8.35 9.08 13.24
N THR A 81 7.77 8.91 14.44
CA THR A 81 8.52 8.44 15.61
C THR A 81 8.18 6.98 15.92
N ILE A 82 9.18 6.11 15.80
CA ILE A 82 9.06 4.67 16.02
C ILE A 82 10.01 4.26 17.12
N ALA A 83 9.47 3.62 18.17
CA ALA A 83 10.27 3.09 19.28
C ALA A 83 11.27 4.11 19.87
N GLY A 84 10.90 5.39 19.87
CA GLY A 84 11.73 6.50 20.37
C GLY A 84 12.73 7.08 19.36
N ILE A 85 12.76 6.59 18.12
CA ILE A 85 13.58 7.11 17.03
C ILE A 85 12.67 7.86 16.05
N THR A 86 12.98 9.13 15.79
CA THR A 86 12.30 9.93 14.77
C THR A 86 13.00 9.77 13.43
N GLU A 87 12.29 9.24 12.44
CA GLU A 87 12.76 9.07 11.06
C GLU A 87 11.96 10.04 10.15
N SER A 88 12.62 10.69 9.19
CA SER A 88 11.91 11.44 8.14
C SER A 88 11.50 10.50 7.03
N THR A 89 10.25 10.57 6.63
CA THR A 89 9.65 9.80 5.54
C THR A 89 8.98 10.74 4.55
N ARG A 90 8.81 10.29 3.30
CA ARG A 90 8.10 11.06 2.26
C ARG A 90 6.68 10.58 2.09
N LYS A 91 5.73 11.52 2.01
CA LYS A 91 4.29 11.33 1.81
C LYS A 91 3.81 12.21 0.67
N ASP A 92 4.38 11.96 -0.50
CA ASP A 92 4.23 12.80 -1.68
C ASP A 92 2.79 12.79 -2.23
N GLY A 93 2.54 13.69 -3.18
CA GLY A 93 1.34 13.72 -4.01
C GLY A 93 1.70 13.55 -5.47
N LEU A 94 0.82 12.88 -6.21
CA LEU A 94 0.86 12.72 -7.65
C LEU A 94 -0.49 13.12 -8.21
N ALA A 95 -0.53 14.04 -9.16
CA ALA A 95 -1.71 14.34 -9.95
C ALA A 95 -1.47 13.98 -11.41
N ILE A 96 -2.48 13.41 -12.05
CA ILE A 96 -2.49 13.06 -13.48
C ILE A 96 -3.80 13.50 -14.10
N SER A 97 -3.81 13.80 -15.40
CA SER A 97 -5.04 14.14 -16.10
C SER A 97 -5.76 12.87 -16.55
N THR A 98 -7.09 12.92 -16.62
CA THR A 98 -7.91 11.81 -17.09
C THR A 98 -9.21 12.32 -17.71
N LEU A 99 -9.97 11.39 -18.29
CA LEU A 99 -11.32 11.63 -18.79
C LEU A 99 -12.37 11.20 -17.76
N SER A 100 -13.47 11.95 -17.68
CA SER A 100 -14.67 11.57 -16.94
C SER A 100 -15.32 10.31 -17.49
N ASN A 101 -15.29 10.14 -18.82
CA ASN A 101 -15.79 8.98 -19.50
C ASN A 101 -14.98 8.69 -20.77
N TRP A 102 -14.25 7.57 -20.78
CA TRP A 102 -13.45 7.15 -21.95
C TRP A 102 -14.30 6.76 -23.17
N ASN A 103 -15.60 6.51 -23.00
CA ASN A 103 -16.52 6.12 -24.07
C ASN A 103 -17.27 7.30 -24.70
N ASP A 104 -17.00 8.54 -24.27
CA ASP A 104 -17.68 9.72 -24.81
C ASP A 104 -16.83 10.35 -25.93
N ASP A 105 -17.27 10.18 -27.17
CA ASP A 105 -16.59 10.71 -28.36
C ASP A 105 -16.43 12.24 -28.32
N SER A 106 -17.27 12.97 -27.58
CA SER A 106 -17.18 14.43 -27.46
C SER A 106 -15.96 14.91 -26.67
N LEU A 107 -15.36 14.01 -25.88
CA LEU A 107 -14.14 14.27 -25.12
C LEU A 107 -12.86 14.02 -25.93
N TYR A 108 -12.98 13.74 -27.22
CA TYR A 108 -11.84 13.60 -28.12
C TYR A 108 -11.84 14.73 -29.14
N ASP A 109 -10.65 15.15 -29.54
CA ASP A 109 -10.52 16.08 -30.64
C ASP A 109 -10.92 15.38 -31.97
N PRO A 110 -11.86 15.94 -32.74
CA PRO A 110 -12.35 15.30 -33.96
C PRO A 110 -11.32 15.26 -35.09
N VAL A 111 -10.23 16.04 -35.00
CA VAL A 111 -9.17 16.10 -36.02
C VAL A 111 -7.99 15.24 -35.60
N THR A 112 -7.51 15.37 -34.36
CA THR A 112 -6.29 14.67 -33.90
C THR A 112 -6.58 13.33 -33.22
N GLY A 113 -7.82 13.09 -32.79
CA GLY A 113 -8.19 11.93 -31.98
C GLY A 113 -7.60 11.94 -30.56
N LEU A 114 -6.93 13.03 -30.16
CA LEU A 114 -6.33 13.15 -28.82
C LEU A 114 -7.43 13.38 -27.76
N PRO A 115 -7.26 12.80 -26.56
CA PRO A 115 -8.19 13.03 -25.46
C PRO A 115 -8.12 14.48 -24.97
N ARG A 116 -9.28 15.11 -24.81
CA ARG A 116 -9.45 16.41 -24.14
C ARG A 116 -9.73 16.15 -22.67
N TYR A 117 -8.67 15.99 -21.89
CA TYR A 117 -8.78 15.72 -20.46
C TYR A 117 -9.70 16.73 -19.75
N ASP A 118 -10.60 16.24 -18.90
CA ASP A 118 -11.59 17.07 -18.18
C ASP A 118 -11.56 16.82 -16.67
N ARG A 119 -10.74 15.87 -16.21
CA ARG A 119 -10.56 15.54 -14.79
C ARG A 119 -9.09 15.37 -14.43
N TYR A 120 -8.85 15.39 -13.12
CA TYR A 120 -7.59 14.94 -12.54
C TYR A 120 -7.81 13.74 -11.63
N ILE A 121 -6.83 12.85 -11.57
CA ILE A 121 -6.71 11.85 -10.51
C ILE A 121 -5.54 12.27 -9.62
N VAL A 122 -5.79 12.36 -8.33
CA VAL A 122 -4.79 12.70 -7.32
C VAL A 122 -4.55 11.50 -6.43
N TYR A 123 -3.30 11.06 -6.35
CA TYR A 123 -2.81 10.09 -5.38
C TYR A 123 -1.99 10.81 -4.33
N TYR A 124 -2.23 10.51 -3.06
CA TYR A 124 -1.38 11.00 -1.98
C TYR A 124 -1.45 10.08 -0.77
N ALA A 125 -0.37 10.04 0.00
CA ALA A 125 -0.38 9.39 1.31
C ALA A 125 -0.74 10.41 2.38
N THR A 126 -1.64 10.08 3.31
CA THR A 126 -1.94 10.94 4.48
C THR A 126 -0.72 11.10 5.39
N GLN A 127 -0.75 12.11 6.27
CA GLN A 127 0.25 12.37 7.31
C GLN A 127 -0.13 11.73 8.66
N GLU A 128 -1.31 11.12 8.75
CA GLU A 128 -1.69 10.31 9.91
C GLU A 128 -0.81 9.05 10.02
N ASP A 129 -0.63 8.54 11.24
CA ASP A 129 0.02 7.25 11.51
C ASP A 129 -1.00 6.27 12.12
N PRO A 130 -1.35 5.16 11.45
CA PRO A 130 -0.86 4.70 10.15
C PRO A 130 -1.42 5.52 8.97
N ALA A 131 -0.58 5.78 7.96
CA ALA A 131 -1.01 6.55 6.81
C ALA A 131 -1.77 5.71 5.79
N ARG A 132 -2.69 6.36 5.09
CA ARG A 132 -3.51 5.77 4.03
C ARG A 132 -3.08 6.29 2.68
N LEU A 133 -3.07 5.42 1.66
CA LEU A 133 -2.93 5.85 0.27
C LEU A 133 -4.32 6.20 -0.26
N ILE A 134 -4.52 7.46 -0.57
CA ILE A 134 -5.79 7.97 -1.08
C ILE A 134 -5.66 8.19 -2.58
N ARG A 135 -6.71 7.81 -3.32
CA ARG A 135 -6.94 8.19 -4.71
C ARG A 135 -8.21 9.02 -4.79
N GLN A 136 -8.12 10.23 -5.33
CA GLN A 136 -9.27 11.10 -5.57
C GLN A 136 -9.42 11.43 -7.04
N GLU A 137 -10.66 11.47 -7.52
CA GLU A 137 -11.01 12.08 -8.80
C GLU A 137 -11.49 13.50 -8.54
N ILE A 138 -10.89 14.45 -9.22
CA ILE A 138 -11.17 15.88 -9.12
C ILE A 138 -11.75 16.36 -10.44
N ALA A 139 -12.90 17.02 -10.38
CA ALA A 139 -13.51 17.68 -11.54
C ALA A 139 -13.35 19.20 -11.35
N PRO A 140 -12.36 19.82 -12.01
CA PRO A 140 -12.17 21.26 -11.89
C PRO A 140 -13.41 22.01 -12.37
N SER A 141 -13.74 23.10 -11.69
CA SER A 141 -14.91 23.94 -12.00
C SER A 141 -14.90 24.52 -13.43
N ILE A 142 -13.71 24.68 -14.03
CA ILE A 142 -13.53 25.21 -15.39
C ILE A 142 -12.61 24.25 -16.15
N VAL A 143 -13.12 23.67 -17.23
CA VAL A 143 -12.37 22.86 -18.18
C VAL A 143 -12.25 23.65 -19.49
N PRO A 144 -11.03 23.94 -19.99
CA PRO A 144 -10.85 24.60 -21.28
C PRO A 144 -11.44 23.76 -22.42
N ALA A 145 -11.90 24.40 -23.51
CA ALA A 145 -12.47 23.69 -24.66
C ALA A 145 -11.48 22.70 -25.31
N GLN A 146 -10.19 22.98 -25.19
CA GLN A 146 -9.08 22.14 -25.65
C GLN A 146 -8.71 21.02 -24.66
N GLY A 147 -9.37 20.92 -23.52
CA GLY A 147 -9.01 20.01 -22.43
C GLY A 147 -7.91 20.56 -21.52
N LEU A 148 -7.66 19.82 -20.44
CA LEU A 148 -6.64 20.10 -19.44
C LEU A 148 -5.26 19.69 -20.00
N SER A 149 -4.47 20.69 -20.38
CA SER A 149 -3.09 20.51 -20.86
C SER A 149 -2.03 20.89 -19.84
N LEU A 150 -2.45 21.40 -18.67
CA LEU A 150 -1.57 21.86 -17.62
C LEU A 150 -1.59 20.91 -16.41
N PRO A 151 -0.46 20.78 -15.69
CA PRO A 151 -0.45 20.06 -14.44
C PRO A 151 -1.40 20.67 -13.40
N TYR A 152 -1.90 19.83 -12.50
CA TYR A 152 -2.84 20.26 -11.48
C TYR A 152 -2.19 21.20 -10.46
N GLY A 153 -2.39 22.51 -10.62
CA GLY A 153 -1.75 23.55 -9.79
C GLY A 153 -2.15 23.51 -8.31
N SER A 154 -3.35 22.99 -8.00
CA SER A 154 -3.86 22.91 -6.63
C SER A 154 -3.54 21.58 -5.94
N LEU A 155 -2.57 20.80 -6.44
CA LEU A 155 -2.20 19.50 -5.88
C LEU A 155 -1.84 19.60 -4.39
N GLY A 156 -0.91 20.49 -4.02
CA GLY A 156 -0.49 20.62 -2.62
C GLY A 156 -1.61 20.99 -1.65
N ALA A 157 -2.62 21.74 -2.12
CA ALA A 157 -3.78 22.12 -1.32
C ALA A 157 -4.83 20.98 -1.20
N ASN A 158 -4.83 20.01 -2.11
CA ASN A 158 -5.76 18.87 -2.15
C ASN A 158 -5.12 17.56 -1.69
N MET A 159 -4.34 17.63 -0.62
CA MET A 159 -3.67 16.49 0.03
C MET A 159 -3.96 16.45 1.53
N ALA A 160 -5.18 16.84 1.93
CA ALA A 160 -5.58 16.82 3.33
C ALA A 160 -5.78 15.39 3.86
N ASP A 161 -5.48 15.20 5.15
CA ASP A 161 -5.63 13.89 5.82
C ASP A 161 -7.08 13.39 5.85
N SER A 162 -8.03 14.32 5.98
CA SER A 162 -9.44 14.04 5.73
C SER A 162 -9.74 14.33 4.26
N PRO A 163 -9.96 13.31 3.40
CA PRO A 163 -10.16 13.54 1.97
C PRO A 163 -11.42 14.37 1.65
N ALA A 164 -12.37 14.43 2.60
CA ALA A 164 -13.62 15.17 2.46
C ALA A 164 -13.47 16.69 2.51
N VAL A 165 -12.33 17.22 2.99
CA VAL A 165 -12.08 18.68 3.00
C VAL A 165 -11.42 19.19 1.72
N ASN A 166 -10.95 18.29 0.86
CA ASN A 166 -10.40 18.65 -0.44
C ASN A 166 -11.52 19.17 -1.36
N THR A 167 -11.19 20.11 -2.23
CA THR A 167 -12.13 20.80 -3.12
C THR A 167 -12.31 20.04 -4.42
N ASP A 168 -13.47 20.21 -5.06
CA ASP A 168 -13.75 19.67 -6.41
C ASP A 168 -13.67 18.13 -6.52
N VAL A 169 -13.72 17.43 -5.38
CA VAL A 169 -13.65 15.97 -5.31
C VAL A 169 -14.96 15.35 -5.75
N VAL A 170 -14.90 14.54 -6.80
CA VAL A 170 -16.03 13.74 -7.30
C VAL A 170 -16.07 12.38 -6.61
N ARG A 171 -14.90 11.76 -6.44
CA ARG A 171 -14.80 10.41 -5.90
C ARG A 171 -13.54 10.27 -5.06
N THR A 172 -13.64 9.58 -3.93
CA THR A 172 -12.51 9.19 -3.09
C THR A 172 -12.48 7.68 -2.93
N THR A 173 -11.30 7.09 -3.07
CA THR A 173 -11.03 5.67 -2.84
C THR A 173 -9.78 5.52 -1.98
N VAL A 174 -9.85 4.71 -0.93
CA VAL A 174 -8.68 4.31 -0.15
C VAL A 174 -8.04 3.09 -0.82
N LEU A 175 -6.79 3.21 -1.22
CA LEU A 175 -6.03 2.15 -1.90
C LEU A 175 -5.15 1.34 -0.97
N GLY A 176 -4.80 1.86 0.20
CA GLY A 176 -4.03 1.14 1.21
C GLY A 176 -4.10 1.82 2.57
N ASP A 177 -3.91 1.06 3.64
CA ASP A 177 -4.14 1.50 5.02
C ASP A 177 -2.87 1.58 5.87
N ASN A 178 -1.74 1.11 5.35
CA ASN A 178 -0.49 0.96 6.11
C ASN A 178 0.72 1.52 5.36
N VAL A 179 0.57 2.72 4.80
CA VAL A 179 1.61 3.37 4.01
C VAL A 179 2.66 3.96 4.93
N TYR A 180 3.88 3.49 4.82
CA TYR A 180 5.03 4.05 5.51
C TYR A 180 5.67 5.19 4.72
N ALA A 181 5.87 5.02 3.43
CA ALA A 181 6.38 6.06 2.54
C ALA A 181 5.72 5.95 1.18
N PHE A 182 5.51 7.10 0.55
CA PHE A 182 5.05 7.24 -0.82
C PHE A 182 5.89 8.33 -1.47
N ARG A 183 6.79 7.93 -2.36
CA ARG A 183 7.72 8.79 -3.10
C ARG A 183 7.31 8.84 -4.54
N VAL A 184 7.30 10.02 -5.14
CA VAL A 184 6.99 10.20 -6.56
C VAL A 184 8.05 11.06 -7.21
N GLU A 185 8.59 10.57 -8.33
CA GLU A 185 9.61 11.26 -9.11
C GLU A 185 9.25 11.21 -10.60
N ARG A 186 9.28 12.38 -11.26
CA ARG A 186 9.08 12.51 -12.70
C ARG A 186 10.45 12.49 -13.39
N VAL A 187 10.69 11.47 -14.20
CA VAL A 187 11.92 11.33 -14.97
C VAL A 187 11.66 11.81 -16.40
N HIS A 188 12.09 13.04 -16.68
CA HIS A 188 11.86 13.70 -17.97
C HIS A 188 12.61 13.01 -19.11
N GLU A 189 13.80 12.46 -18.85
CA GLU A 189 14.66 11.81 -19.85
C GLU A 189 13.96 10.66 -20.58
N ASN A 190 13.13 9.89 -19.86
CA ASN A 190 12.44 8.71 -20.41
C ASN A 190 10.92 8.86 -20.42
N THR A 191 10.38 10.05 -20.10
CA THR A 191 8.93 10.29 -19.92
C THR A 191 8.27 9.29 -18.96
N THR A 192 8.95 8.96 -17.85
CA THR A 192 8.44 7.99 -16.86
C THR A 192 8.13 8.63 -15.52
N VAL A 193 7.19 8.02 -14.81
CA VAL A 193 6.84 8.36 -13.43
C VAL A 193 7.30 7.20 -12.56
N GLN A 194 8.25 7.47 -11.68
CA GLN A 194 8.75 6.52 -10.69
C GLN A 194 8.01 6.72 -9.37
N VAL A 195 7.48 5.64 -8.82
CA VAL A 195 6.72 5.64 -7.58
C VAL A 195 7.34 4.63 -6.62
N GLY A 196 7.93 5.12 -5.53
CA GLY A 196 8.40 4.30 -4.42
C GLY A 196 7.28 4.15 -3.38
N LEU A 197 6.81 2.93 -3.15
CA LEU A 197 5.80 2.63 -2.13
C LEU A 197 6.40 1.72 -1.07
N ARG A 198 6.39 2.19 0.18
CA ARG A 198 6.76 1.38 1.34
C ARG A 198 5.55 1.19 2.21
N LEU A 199 5.12 -0.06 2.41
CA LEU A 199 4.08 -0.45 3.34
C LEU A 199 4.71 -1.02 4.61
N ARG A 200 4.11 -0.74 5.77
CA ARG A 200 4.59 -1.24 7.06
C ARG A 200 3.44 -1.74 7.91
N ARG A 201 3.51 -2.99 8.34
CA ARG A 201 2.58 -3.56 9.30
C ARG A 201 3.30 -3.85 10.61
N LEU A 202 2.78 -3.30 11.70
CA LEU A 202 3.25 -3.64 13.04
C LEU A 202 2.86 -5.10 13.32
N GLY A 203 3.86 -5.94 13.61
CA GLY A 203 3.63 -7.32 13.98
C GLY A 203 2.86 -7.45 15.30
N GLY A 204 2.12 -8.56 15.45
CA GLY A 204 1.50 -8.91 16.72
C GLY A 204 2.54 -9.15 17.82
N HIS A 205 2.13 -9.03 19.08
CA HIS A 205 3.03 -9.24 20.22
C HIS A 205 3.54 -10.69 20.21
N GLN A 206 4.84 -10.87 20.00
CA GLN A 206 5.52 -12.13 20.28
C GLN A 206 5.72 -12.22 21.80
N GLY A 207 5.34 -13.34 22.41
CA GLY A 207 5.06 -13.46 23.85
C GLY A 207 6.12 -12.90 24.82
N GLN A 208 5.58 -12.26 25.86
CA GLN A 208 6.03 -11.98 27.24
C GLN A 208 7.50 -11.73 27.65
N SER A 209 8.54 -11.88 26.83
CA SER A 209 9.92 -11.65 27.33
C SER A 209 10.94 -11.02 26.39
N THR A 210 10.60 -10.68 25.14
CA THR A 210 11.56 -9.97 24.27
C THR A 210 10.87 -8.91 23.44
N GLN A 211 11.22 -7.65 23.68
CA GLN A 211 10.73 -6.41 23.04
C GLN A 211 10.95 -6.30 21.51
N LYS A 212 11.16 -7.40 20.78
CA LYS A 212 11.26 -7.35 19.31
C LYS A 212 9.88 -7.57 18.71
N ARG A 213 9.17 -6.46 18.47
CA ARG A 213 8.07 -6.44 17.51
C ARG A 213 8.66 -6.83 16.14
N ALA A 214 8.15 -7.89 15.54
CA ALA A 214 8.49 -8.24 14.18
C ALA A 214 7.73 -7.29 13.26
N ASP A 215 8.30 -6.12 12.99
CA ASP A 215 7.73 -5.19 12.03
C ASP A 215 8.00 -5.72 10.62
N GLU A 216 6.93 -5.94 9.87
CA GLU A 216 7.04 -6.34 8.48
C GLU A 216 6.95 -5.09 7.59
N ASN A 217 8.02 -4.88 6.83
CA ASN A 217 8.12 -3.82 5.84
C ASN A 217 8.17 -4.45 4.45
N LEU A 218 7.38 -3.92 3.53
CA LEU A 218 7.48 -4.22 2.10
C LEU A 218 7.73 -2.91 1.37
N GLU A 219 8.79 -2.87 0.57
CA GLU A 219 9.17 -1.71 -0.24
C GLU A 219 9.25 -2.13 -1.69
N VAL A 220 8.61 -1.35 -2.56
CA VAL A 220 8.57 -1.60 -4.00
C VAL A 220 8.72 -0.28 -4.74
N ASP A 221 9.62 -0.27 -5.73
CA ASP A 221 9.75 0.80 -6.70
C ASP A 221 9.01 0.41 -7.99
N LEU A 222 8.08 1.25 -8.40
CA LEU A 222 7.24 1.07 -9.59
C LEU A 222 7.63 2.13 -10.62
N VAL A 223 7.67 1.73 -11.89
CA VAL A 223 7.95 2.64 -13.00
C VAL A 223 6.80 2.58 -13.98
N PHE A 224 6.19 3.73 -14.24
CA PHE A 224 5.06 3.86 -15.15
C PHE A 224 5.44 4.75 -16.34
N ARG A 225 4.94 4.40 -17.53
CA ARG A 225 5.11 5.18 -18.75
C ARG A 225 3.74 5.59 -19.29
N PRO A 226 3.41 6.89 -19.30
CA PRO A 226 2.18 7.38 -19.92
C PRO A 226 2.19 7.14 -21.44
N GLN A 227 1.09 6.61 -21.97
CA GLN A 227 1.00 6.21 -23.38
C GLN A 227 0.43 7.32 -24.28
N ASN A 228 -0.31 8.27 -23.71
CA ASN A 228 -0.94 9.37 -24.45
C ASN A 228 -0.12 10.67 -24.37
N THR A 229 1.20 10.57 -24.32
CA THR A 229 2.09 11.73 -24.23
C THR A 229 2.24 12.40 -25.59
N TRP A 230 1.90 13.69 -25.69
CA TRP A 230 2.07 14.47 -26.91
C TRP A 230 2.56 15.90 -26.62
N PRO A 231 3.51 16.46 -27.39
CA PRO A 231 4.25 15.81 -28.48
C PRO A 231 5.18 14.71 -27.97
N GLU A 232 5.50 13.74 -28.84
CA GLU A 232 6.56 12.76 -28.57
C GLU A 232 7.92 13.49 -28.59
N PHE A 233 8.70 13.33 -27.52
CA PHE A 233 10.05 13.88 -27.38
C PHE A 233 11.11 12.81 -27.62
#